data_AF-A0A6A6V2J2-F1
#
_entry.id   AF-A0A6A6V2J2-F1
#
_cell.length_a   1.000
_cell.length_b   1.000
_cell.length_c   1.000
_cell.angle_alpha   90.00
_cell.angle_beta   90.00
_cell.angle_gamma   90.00
#
_symmetry.space_group_name_H-M   'P 1'
#
loop_
_entity.id
_entity.type
_entity.pdbx_description
1 polymer ?
#
loop_
_entity_poly.entity_id
_entity_poly.type
_entity_poly.pdbx_seq_one_letter_code
_entity_poly.pdbx_strand_id
1 'polypeptide(L)'
;WRAYNTTGSIGPAYQLPIFAHNATSTLTYLHTHHPHTNWTLRIDDQALIASSLLTPTERQYQSWYATRYPETALISRRGDYINSTWLASPEAENVPVDDMFHFSHCVLAVKRYILARETGRHVCGRDIDREHVGHCLEALDWWAFPSEGRVGDAVENVRRGLSWRTKI
;
A
#
# COMPACT_ATOMS: atom_id res chain seq x y z
N TRP A 1 -0.86 17.17 0.09
CA TRP A 1 -1.22 17.98 -1.09
C TRP A 1 -2.48 17.41 -1.73
N ARG A 2 -3.58 18.17 -1.84
CA ARG A 2 -4.81 17.75 -2.54
C ARG A 2 -4.81 18.37 -3.94
N ALA A 3 -4.88 17.55 -4.99
CA ALA A 3 -4.91 18.06 -6.37
C ALA A 3 -6.33 18.33 -6.90
N TYR A 4 -7.36 17.75 -6.27
CA TYR A 4 -8.77 17.85 -6.69
C TYR A 4 -9.72 17.67 -5.50
N ASN A 5 -11.02 17.92 -5.73
CA ASN A 5 -12.06 17.85 -4.71
C ASN A 5 -12.37 16.40 -4.31
N THR A 6 -12.29 16.09 -3.01
CA THR A 6 -12.56 14.76 -2.43
C THR A 6 -13.68 14.79 -1.39
N THR A 7 -14.58 15.78 -1.46
CA THR A 7 -15.63 16.02 -0.44
C THR A 7 -16.60 14.83 -0.26
N GLY A 8 -16.72 13.94 -1.25
CA GLY A 8 -17.51 12.70 -1.17
C GLY A 8 -16.73 11.44 -0.83
N SER A 9 -15.45 11.57 -0.47
CA SER A 9 -14.58 10.43 -0.21
C SER A 9 -14.79 9.84 1.19
N ILE A 10 -14.61 8.53 1.27
CA ILE A 10 -14.76 7.72 2.48
C ILE A 10 -13.42 7.37 3.14
N GLY A 11 -12.31 7.56 2.43
CA GLY A 11 -10.95 7.39 2.95
C GLY A 11 -10.41 8.66 3.61
N PRO A 12 -9.40 8.54 4.49
CA PRO A 12 -8.80 9.69 5.15
C PRO A 12 -8.12 10.61 4.14
N ALA A 13 -8.12 11.91 4.45
CA ALA A 13 -7.49 12.93 3.60
C ALA A 13 -5.97 12.88 3.62
N TYR A 14 -5.40 12.34 4.69
CA TYR A 14 -3.98 12.23 4.92
C TYR A 14 -3.66 10.81 5.30
N GLN A 15 -2.49 10.35 4.86
CA GLN A 15 -1.95 9.09 5.31
C GLN A 15 -1.36 9.26 6.71
N LEU A 16 -1.77 8.41 7.65
CA LEU A 16 -1.21 8.38 9.00
C LEU A 16 -0.40 7.09 9.19
N PRO A 17 0.93 7.17 9.36
CA PRO A 17 1.75 5.99 9.60
C PRO A 17 1.51 5.41 11.01
N ILE A 18 1.50 4.09 11.08
CA ILE A 18 1.47 3.33 12.33
C ILE A 18 2.90 2.88 12.63
N PHE A 19 3.44 3.36 13.74
CA PHE A 19 4.75 3.03 14.27
C PHE A 19 4.60 2.21 15.55
N ALA A 20 5.68 1.55 15.99
CA ALA A 20 5.71 0.81 17.24
C ALA A 20 5.18 1.61 18.44
N HIS A 21 5.55 2.89 18.55
CA HIS A 21 5.16 3.75 19.68
C HIS A 21 3.69 4.21 19.65
N ASN A 22 3.00 4.16 18.49
CA ASN A 22 1.61 4.62 18.37
C ASN A 22 0.62 3.49 18.02
N ALA A 23 1.10 2.27 17.74
CA ALA A 23 0.26 1.15 17.31
C ALA A 23 -0.85 0.81 18.30
N THR A 24 -0.53 0.70 19.60
CA THR A 24 -1.54 0.43 20.64
C THR A 24 -2.60 1.52 20.70
N SER A 25 -2.21 2.80 20.72
CA SER A 25 -3.17 3.91 20.75
C SER A 25 -4.05 3.95 19.49
N THR A 26 -3.48 3.66 18.32
CA THR A 26 -4.24 3.58 17.07
C THR A 26 -5.26 2.45 17.12
N LEU A 27 -4.86 1.26 17.59
CA LEU A 27 -5.78 0.13 17.74
C LEU A 27 -6.90 0.43 18.73
N THR A 28 -6.60 1.02 19.88
CA THR A 28 -7.62 1.48 20.84
C THR A 28 -8.59 2.45 20.17
N TYR A 29 -8.08 3.44 19.43
CA TYR A 29 -8.92 4.39 18.71
C TYR A 29 -9.86 3.70 17.71
N LEU A 30 -9.34 2.78 16.90
CA LEU A 30 -10.11 2.04 15.90
C LEU A 30 -11.18 1.16 16.56
N HIS A 31 -10.85 0.46 17.65
CA HIS A 31 -11.83 -0.35 18.39
C HIS A 31 -12.93 0.50 19.05
N THR A 32 -12.59 1.68 19.58
CA THR A 32 -13.56 2.56 20.23
C THR A 32 -14.49 3.27 19.24
N HIS A 33 -13.95 3.80 18.14
CA HIS A 33 -14.72 4.65 17.21
C HIS A 33 -15.27 3.88 16.01
N HIS A 34 -14.73 2.70 15.71
CA HIS A 34 -15.13 1.87 14.58
C HIS A 34 -15.32 0.39 14.97
N PRO A 35 -16.09 0.08 16.04
CA PRO A 35 -16.17 -1.25 16.66
C PRO A 35 -16.70 -2.36 15.73
N HIS A 36 -17.44 -2.00 14.69
CA HIS A 36 -18.02 -2.94 13.72
C HIS A 36 -17.26 -3.00 12.39
N THR A 37 -16.15 -2.28 12.28
CA THR A 37 -15.36 -2.25 11.05
C THR A 37 -14.40 -3.42 11.01
N ASN A 38 -14.56 -4.28 10.00
CA ASN A 38 -13.59 -5.33 9.71
C ASN A 38 -12.43 -4.74 8.90
N TRP A 39 -11.29 -4.54 9.54
CA TRP A 39 -10.10 -3.97 8.92
C TRP A 39 -9.29 -5.01 8.15
N THR A 40 -8.69 -4.60 7.04
CA THR A 40 -7.82 -5.43 6.22
C THR A 40 -6.68 -4.60 5.65
N LEU A 41 -5.57 -5.27 5.37
CA LEU A 41 -4.36 -4.67 4.84
C LEU A 41 -4.32 -4.84 3.32
N ARG A 42 -4.17 -3.73 2.58
CA ARG A 42 -3.67 -3.77 1.20
C ARG A 42 -2.17 -4.03 1.25
N ILE A 43 -1.74 -5.14 0.68
CA ILE A 43 -0.36 -5.63 0.75
C ILE A 43 0.58 -4.71 0.00
N ASP A 44 0.19 -4.27 -1.19
CA ASP A 44 1.05 -3.53 -2.12
C ASP A 44 1.47 -2.17 -1.59
N ASP A 45 0.52 -1.46 -0.97
CA ASP A 45 0.75 -0.12 -0.45
C ASP A 45 0.68 -0.05 1.07
N GLN A 46 0.52 -1.19 1.77
CA GLN A 46 0.55 -1.30 3.23
C GLN A 46 -0.54 -0.50 3.94
N ALA A 47 -1.66 -0.23 3.26
CA ALA A 47 -2.78 0.54 3.81
C ALA A 47 -3.78 -0.34 4.57
N LEU A 48 -4.07 0.04 5.81
CA LEU A 48 -5.14 -0.52 6.64
C LEU A 48 -6.46 0.16 6.27
N ILE A 49 -7.38 -0.62 5.70
CA ILE A 49 -8.65 -0.11 5.18
C ILE A 49 -9.81 -0.99 5.66
N ALA A 50 -11.04 -0.47 5.62
CA ALA A 50 -12.20 -1.30 5.87
C ALA A 50 -12.38 -2.32 4.73
N SER A 51 -12.58 -3.59 5.06
CA SER A 51 -12.76 -4.69 4.10
C SER A 51 -13.92 -4.45 3.12
N SER A 52 -14.95 -3.72 3.57
CA SER A 52 -16.09 -3.31 2.74
C SER A 52 -15.71 -2.39 1.58
N LEU A 53 -14.54 -1.75 1.64
CA LEU A 53 -14.03 -0.83 0.62
C LEU A 53 -13.19 -1.54 -0.46
N LEU A 54 -12.83 -2.80 -0.24
CA LEU A 54 -12.22 -3.62 -1.30
C LEU A 54 -13.28 -3.95 -2.35
N THR A 55 -13.05 -3.52 -3.59
CA THR A 55 -13.86 -3.95 -4.73
C THR A 55 -13.50 -5.40 -5.11
N PRO A 56 -14.34 -6.11 -5.90
CA PRO A 56 -13.98 -7.43 -6.40
C PRO A 56 -12.65 -7.44 -7.17
N THR A 57 -12.39 -6.42 -8.00
CA THR A 57 -11.13 -6.27 -8.74
C THR A 57 -9.95 -6.03 -7.79
N GLU A 58 -10.12 -5.19 -6.77
CA GLU A 58 -9.07 -4.96 -5.77
C GLU A 58 -8.75 -6.25 -5.00
N ARG A 59 -9.77 -7.03 -4.62
CA ARG A 59 -9.57 -8.36 -4.00
C ARG A 59 -8.74 -9.29 -4.89
N GLN A 60 -8.99 -9.32 -6.20
CA GLN A 60 -8.21 -10.13 -7.13
C GLN A 60 -6.72 -9.75 -7.11
N TYR A 61 -6.41 -8.45 -7.11
CA TYR A 61 -5.02 -7.99 -7.02
C TYR A 61 -4.38 -8.34 -5.67
N GLN A 62 -5.08 -8.12 -4.57
CA GLN A 62 -4.57 -8.49 -3.23
C GLN A 62 -4.35 -10.01 -3.10
N SER A 63 -5.22 -10.84 -3.70
CA SER A 63 -5.00 -12.29 -3.78
C SER A 63 -3.75 -12.64 -4.60
N TRP A 64 -3.50 -11.95 -5.71
CA TRP A 64 -2.28 -12.16 -6.50
C TRP A 64 -1.01 -11.82 -5.69
N TYR A 65 -0.99 -10.70 -4.96
CA TYR A 65 0.13 -10.37 -4.06
C TYR A 65 0.31 -11.44 -2.99
N ALA A 66 -0.77 -11.89 -2.37
CA ALA A 66 -0.71 -12.89 -1.32
C ALA A 66 -0.15 -14.24 -1.81
N THR A 67 -0.44 -14.61 -3.06
CA THR A 67 0.10 -15.82 -3.69
C THR A 67 1.56 -15.65 -4.09
N ARG A 68 1.94 -14.51 -4.66
CA ARG A 68 3.30 -14.27 -5.17
C ARG A 68 4.31 -13.98 -4.06
N TYR A 69 3.90 -13.30 -3.00
CA TYR A 69 4.74 -12.86 -1.88
C TYR A 69 4.23 -13.44 -0.56
N PRO A 70 4.41 -14.75 -0.33
CA PRO A 70 3.85 -15.43 0.85
C PRO A 70 4.36 -14.83 2.18
N GLU A 71 5.55 -14.25 2.20
CA GLU A 71 6.13 -13.54 3.36
C GLU A 71 5.31 -12.31 3.73
N THR A 72 4.91 -11.48 2.75
CA THR A 72 4.03 -10.33 2.99
C THR A 72 2.61 -10.77 3.38
N ALA A 73 2.13 -11.87 2.80
CA ALA A 73 0.85 -12.47 3.15
C ALA A 73 0.85 -12.98 4.60
N LEU A 74 1.98 -13.49 5.09
CA LEU A 74 2.12 -13.92 6.50
C LEU A 74 2.00 -12.73 7.46
N ILE A 75 2.61 -11.58 7.13
CA ILE A 75 2.46 -10.34 7.91
C ILE A 75 0.97 -9.99 8.05
N SER A 76 0.22 -10.01 6.94
CA SER A 76 -1.22 -9.77 6.95
C SER A 76 -1.99 -10.81 7.78
N ARG A 77 -1.68 -12.10 7.66
CA ARG A 77 -2.41 -13.16 8.37
C ARG A 77 -2.14 -13.16 9.88
N ARG A 78 -0.93 -12.79 10.31
CA ARG A 78 -0.53 -12.75 11.73
C ARG A 78 -0.96 -11.47 12.44
N GLY A 79 -1.32 -10.43 11.69
CA GLY A 79 -1.59 -9.11 12.28
C GLY A 79 -0.32 -8.33 12.61
N ASP A 80 0.83 -8.75 12.09
CA ASP A 80 2.14 -8.16 12.39
C ASP A 80 2.18 -6.66 12.01
N TYR A 81 1.45 -6.28 10.96
CA TYR A 81 1.33 -4.91 10.44
C TYR A 81 0.77 -3.89 11.46
N ILE A 82 0.17 -4.32 12.58
CA ILE A 82 -0.31 -3.45 13.67
C ILE A 82 0.28 -3.84 15.03
N ASN A 83 1.17 -4.83 15.05
CA ASN A 83 1.81 -5.31 16.27
C ASN A 83 3.01 -4.41 16.60
N SER A 84 2.98 -3.73 17.75
CA SER A 84 4.04 -2.80 18.15
C SER A 84 5.42 -3.45 18.28
N THR A 85 5.47 -4.70 18.76
CA THR A 85 6.73 -5.46 18.91
C THR A 85 7.34 -5.77 17.55
N TRP A 86 6.53 -6.24 16.60
CA TRP A 86 6.99 -6.52 15.24
C TRP A 86 7.38 -5.23 14.50
N LEU A 87 6.58 -4.16 14.62
CA LEU A 87 6.89 -2.87 14.01
C LEU A 87 8.19 -2.23 14.55
N ALA A 88 8.67 -2.65 15.71
CA ALA A 88 9.96 -2.21 16.27
C ALA A 88 11.13 -3.13 15.88
N SER A 89 10.87 -4.23 15.18
CA SER A 89 11.85 -5.29 14.96
C SER A 89 12.61 -5.10 13.64
N PRO A 90 13.83 -5.65 13.52
CA PRO A 90 14.59 -5.60 12.27
C PRO A 90 13.86 -6.27 11.09
N GLU A 91 12.99 -7.24 11.35
CA GLU A 91 12.19 -7.92 10.34
C GLU A 91 11.24 -6.94 9.62
N ALA A 92 10.70 -5.93 10.31
CA ALA A 92 9.88 -4.90 9.68
C ALA A 92 10.69 -3.99 8.73
N GLU A 93 12.01 -3.92 8.85
CA GLU A 93 12.87 -3.13 7.95
C GLU A 93 13.33 -3.88 6.71
N ASN A 94 13.17 -5.21 6.69
CA ASN A 94 13.77 -6.06 5.67
C ASN A 94 12.78 -7.11 5.15
N VAL A 95 11.56 -6.69 4.82
CA VAL A 95 10.56 -7.57 4.22
C VAL A 95 10.99 -7.89 2.78
N PRO A 96 11.15 -9.17 2.41
CA PRO A 96 11.65 -9.53 1.09
C PRO A 96 10.59 -9.24 0.03
N VAL A 97 10.94 -8.35 -0.90
CA VAL A 97 10.17 -8.08 -2.12
C VAL A 97 11.10 -8.14 -3.32
N ASP A 98 10.53 -8.11 -4.51
CA ASP A 98 11.28 -8.08 -5.75
C ASP A 98 10.85 -6.85 -6.58
N ASP A 99 11.47 -6.67 -7.75
CA ASP A 99 11.15 -5.54 -8.62
C ASP A 99 9.72 -5.62 -9.19
N MET A 100 9.19 -6.83 -9.37
CA MET A 100 7.81 -7.05 -9.78
C MET A 100 6.81 -6.55 -8.71
N PHE A 101 7.15 -6.58 -7.42
CA PHE A 101 6.33 -6.01 -6.34
C PHE A 101 6.18 -4.50 -6.55
N HIS A 102 7.29 -3.81 -6.82
CA HIS A 102 7.28 -2.37 -7.07
C HIS A 102 6.53 -2.03 -8.36
N PHE A 103 6.78 -2.75 -9.45
CA PHE A 103 6.08 -2.55 -10.73
C PHE A 103 4.56 -2.68 -10.57
N SER A 104 4.11 -3.78 -9.97
CA SER A 104 2.69 -4.02 -9.75
C SER A 104 2.06 -2.97 -8.82
N HIS A 105 2.78 -2.50 -7.79
CA HIS A 105 2.31 -1.41 -6.91
C HIS A 105 2.09 -0.13 -7.71
N CYS A 106 3.06 0.26 -8.55
CA CYS A 106 2.95 1.46 -9.37
C CYS A 106 1.76 1.40 -10.34
N VAL A 107 1.51 0.24 -10.98
CA VAL A 107 0.33 0.06 -11.84
C VAL A 107 -0.96 0.29 -11.06
N LEU A 108 -1.08 -0.26 -9.85
CA LEU A 108 -2.29 -0.09 -9.03
C LEU A 108 -2.43 1.34 -8.49
N ALA A 109 -1.35 1.98 -8.06
CA ALA A 109 -1.35 3.36 -7.61
C ALA A 109 -1.91 4.31 -8.68
N VAL A 110 -1.47 4.16 -9.94
CA VAL A 110 -1.98 4.96 -11.07
C VAL A 110 -3.45 4.69 -11.33
N LYS A 111 -3.87 3.41 -11.37
CA LYS A 111 -5.28 3.02 -11.57
C LYS A 111 -6.19 3.64 -10.51
N ARG A 112 -5.80 3.55 -9.23
CA ARG A 112 -6.56 4.09 -8.11
C ARG A 112 -6.64 5.61 -8.17
N TYR A 113 -5.57 6.29 -8.58
CA TYR A 113 -5.56 7.74 -8.78
C TYR A 113 -6.51 8.20 -9.88
N ILE A 114 -6.54 7.50 -11.01
CA ILE A 114 -7.50 7.78 -12.09
C ILE A 114 -8.94 7.61 -11.58
N LEU A 115 -9.23 6.48 -10.94
CA LEU A 115 -10.55 6.20 -10.38
C LEU A 115 -10.96 7.26 -9.34
N ALA A 116 -10.05 7.65 -8.45
CA ALA A 116 -10.33 8.66 -7.44
C ALA A 116 -10.58 10.04 -8.04
N ARG A 117 -9.86 10.40 -9.10
CA ARG A 117 -10.08 11.65 -9.85
C ARG A 117 -11.43 11.65 -10.57
N GLU A 118 -11.81 10.54 -11.19
CA GLU A 118 -13.06 10.43 -11.97
C GLU A 118 -14.31 10.37 -11.09
N THR A 119 -14.21 9.72 -9.93
CA THR A 119 -15.35 9.49 -9.03
C THR A 119 -15.41 10.48 -7.86
N GLY A 120 -14.31 11.18 -7.57
CA GLY A 120 -14.15 11.98 -6.35
C GLY A 120 -14.06 11.14 -5.07
N ARG A 121 -13.88 9.81 -5.17
CA ARG A 121 -13.88 8.86 -4.05
C ARG A 121 -12.57 8.08 -3.99
N HIS A 122 -12.00 7.96 -2.81
CA HIS A 122 -10.77 7.20 -2.55
C HIS A 122 -10.88 6.39 -1.26
N VAL A 123 -9.98 5.42 -1.10
CA VAL A 123 -9.97 4.52 0.07
C VAL A 123 -8.75 4.78 0.95
N CYS A 124 -7.62 5.16 0.34
CA CYS A 124 -6.39 5.55 1.04
C CYS A 124 -5.93 6.95 0.59
N GLY A 125 -5.30 7.72 1.48
CA GLY A 125 -4.72 9.02 1.13
C GLY A 125 -3.69 8.96 -0.01
N ARG A 126 -3.02 7.81 -0.22
CA ARG A 126 -2.10 7.60 -1.35
C ARG A 126 -2.79 7.54 -2.69
N ASP A 127 -4.06 7.14 -2.72
CA ASP A 127 -4.85 7.08 -3.96
C ASP A 127 -5.09 8.49 -4.54
N ILE A 128 -4.90 9.56 -3.77
CA ILE A 128 -5.07 10.96 -4.20
C ILE A 128 -3.77 11.78 -4.17
N ASP A 129 -2.66 11.14 -3.80
CA ASP A 129 -1.36 11.79 -3.64
C ASP A 129 -0.67 11.95 -5.01
N ARG A 130 -0.71 13.17 -5.55
CA ARG A 130 -0.11 13.49 -6.85
C ARG A 130 1.39 13.22 -6.88
N GLU A 131 2.12 13.52 -5.80
CA GLU A 131 3.57 13.32 -5.76
C GLU A 131 3.90 11.83 -5.77
N HIS A 132 3.16 11.04 -4.98
CA HIS A 132 3.29 9.59 -5.01
C HIS A 132 3.04 8.99 -6.39
N VAL A 133 1.96 9.42 -7.04
CA VAL A 133 1.57 8.89 -8.36
C VAL A 133 2.54 9.37 -9.45
N GLY A 134 3.06 10.59 -9.34
CA GLY A 134 4.15 11.08 -10.18
C GLY A 134 5.38 10.17 -10.10
N HIS A 135 5.82 9.84 -8.88
CA HIS A 135 6.91 8.90 -8.65
C HIS A 135 6.62 7.50 -9.24
N CYS A 136 5.38 6.99 -9.09
CA CYS A 136 5.00 5.72 -9.70
C CYS A 136 4.99 5.77 -11.23
N LEU A 137 4.58 6.88 -11.83
CA LEU A 137 4.64 7.07 -13.29
C LEU A 137 6.09 7.13 -13.78
N GLU A 138 6.98 7.83 -13.09
CA GLU A 138 8.41 7.84 -13.41
C GLU A 138 9.03 6.44 -13.31
N ALA A 139 8.65 5.65 -12.29
CA ALA A 139 9.08 4.27 -12.17
C ALA A 139 8.57 3.42 -13.35
N LEU A 140 7.29 3.55 -13.72
CA LEU A 140 6.72 2.84 -14.88
C LEU A 140 7.36 3.28 -16.21
N ASP A 141 7.68 4.56 -16.35
CA ASP A 141 8.43 5.09 -17.49
C ASP A 141 9.81 4.45 -17.58
N TRP A 142 10.51 4.31 -16.43
CA TRP A 142 11.77 3.59 -16.37
C TRP A 142 11.65 2.12 -16.80
N TRP A 143 10.58 1.43 -16.38
CA TRP A 143 10.29 0.06 -16.78
C TRP A 143 9.97 -0.06 -18.27
N ALA A 144 9.25 0.91 -18.83
CA ALA A 144 8.80 0.89 -20.23
C ALA A 144 9.88 1.38 -21.23
N PHE A 145 10.72 2.32 -20.81
CA PHE A 145 11.72 3.00 -21.65
C PHE A 145 13.10 3.01 -20.95
N PRO A 146 13.75 1.85 -20.84
CA PRO A 146 15.08 1.78 -20.25
C PRO A 146 16.11 2.54 -21.10
N SER A 147 16.89 3.44 -20.49
CA SER A 147 18.04 4.13 -21.11
C SER A 147 19.31 3.27 -21.08
N GLU A 148 20.32 3.60 -21.89
CA GLU A 148 21.61 2.88 -21.91
C GLU A 148 22.17 2.65 -20.50
N GLY A 149 22.56 1.41 -20.19
CA GLY A 149 22.98 0.99 -18.84
C GLY A 149 21.86 0.58 -17.89
N ARG A 150 20.60 0.61 -18.35
CA ARG A 150 19.42 0.13 -17.63
C ARG A 150 18.73 -0.86 -18.56
N VAL A 151 18.47 -2.10 -18.13
CA VAL A 151 18.23 -3.19 -19.09
C VAL A 151 16.92 -3.90 -18.78
N GLY A 152 15.76 -3.36 -19.18
CA GLY A 152 14.40 -3.91 -18.99
C GLY A 152 14.30 -5.42 -18.70
N ASP A 153 14.02 -6.26 -19.71
CA ASP A 153 13.84 -7.73 -19.55
C ASP A 153 15.11 -8.49 -19.10
N ALA A 154 16.26 -7.81 -18.98
CA ALA A 154 17.51 -8.38 -18.50
C ALA A 154 17.88 -7.93 -17.08
N VAL A 155 17.04 -7.14 -16.40
CA VAL A 155 17.18 -6.86 -14.98
C VAL A 155 16.84 -8.15 -14.24
N GLU A 156 17.86 -8.74 -13.61
CA GLU A 156 17.63 -9.81 -12.63
C GLU A 156 16.59 -9.30 -11.63
N ASN A 157 15.54 -10.07 -11.38
CA ASN A 157 14.49 -9.69 -10.44
C ASN A 157 15.03 -9.80 -9.01
N VAL A 158 15.89 -8.85 -8.63
CA VAL A 158 16.68 -8.88 -7.41
C VAL A 158 15.75 -8.75 -6.22
N ARG A 159 15.87 -9.67 -5.26
CA ARG A 159 15.19 -9.52 -3.98
C ARG A 159 15.80 -8.37 -3.19
N ARG A 160 14.97 -7.47 -2.70
CA ARG A 160 15.37 -6.32 -1.87
C ARG A 160 14.56 -6.29 -0.58
N GLY A 161 15.13 -5.67 0.44
CA GLY A 161 14.44 -5.37 1.68
C GLY A 161 13.51 -4.17 1.51
N LEU A 162 12.24 -4.36 1.85
CA LEU A 162 11.25 -3.30 1.97
C LEU A 162 11.05 -2.97 3.45
N SER A 163 11.25 -1.71 3.83
CA SER A 163 10.79 -1.20 5.12
C SER A 163 9.27 -1.15 5.14
N TRP A 164 8.69 -2.00 5.98
CA TRP A 164 7.26 -2.08 6.21
C TRP A 164 6.78 -0.92 7.09
N ARG A 165 5.77 -0.22 6.60
CA ARG A 165 5.16 1.00 7.16
C ARG A 165 3.66 0.96 6.93
N THR A 166 2.97 0.29 7.84
CA THR A 166 1.51 0.31 7.85
C THR A 166 1.01 1.72 7.98
N LYS A 167 -0.05 2.02 7.24
CA LYS A 167 -0.68 3.33 7.20
C LYS A 167 -2.19 3.19 7.30
N ILE A 168 -2.87 4.20 7.83
CA ILE A 168 -4.32 4.38 7.68
C ILE A 168 -4.59 5.61 6.83
#